data_AF-A0A920GA38-F1
#
_entry.id   AF-A0A920GA38-F1
#
_cell.length_a   1.000
_cell.length_b   1.000
_cell.length_c   1.000
_cell.angle_alpha   90.00
_cell.angle_beta   90.00
_cell.angle_gamma   90.00
#
_symmetry.space_group_name_H-M   'P 1'
#
loop_
_entity.id
_entity.type
_entity.pdbx_description
1 polymer ?
#
loop_
_entity_poly.entity_id
_entity_poly.type
_entity_poly.pdbx_seq_one_letter_code
_entity_poly.pdbx_strand_id
1 'polypeptide(L)'
;MIKKLSIKSFIFLSVFSGVLTADSYKFGVGSCLDQDFPQPIWNQIEEEDLNYFIFLGDNVYGDVPSGSLWKLPRAYKKQKKLFPDFLSEIEKFAIWDDHDYGKMMVVVNIDIKKKHKDYFWIFGKFQKMMSGKVEKVYIFQKMLTFLIKLLN
;
A
#
# COMPACT_ATOMS: atom_id res chain seq x y z
N MET A 1 37.08 -36.47 -43.95
CA MET A 1 35.63 -36.80 -43.93
C MET A 1 34.98 -36.07 -42.78
N ILE A 2 34.36 -34.92 -43.04
CA ILE A 2 33.67 -34.12 -42.02
C ILE A 2 32.25 -34.69 -41.87
N LYS A 3 31.92 -35.21 -40.68
CA LYS A 3 30.59 -35.75 -40.39
C LYS A 3 29.57 -34.61 -40.49
N LYS A 4 28.59 -34.74 -41.39
CA LYS A 4 27.45 -33.82 -41.52
C LYS A 4 26.69 -33.81 -40.19
N LEU A 5 26.92 -32.78 -39.38
CA LEU A 5 26.17 -32.53 -38.17
C LEU A 5 24.73 -32.20 -38.60
N SER A 6 23.79 -33.08 -38.26
CA SER A 6 22.39 -32.95 -38.67
C SER A 6 21.77 -31.70 -38.02
N ILE A 7 21.39 -30.73 -38.85
CA ILE A 7 20.75 -29.45 -38.49
C ILE A 7 19.48 -29.67 -37.62
N LYS A 8 18.87 -30.86 -37.68
CA LYS A 8 17.72 -31.22 -36.84
C LYS A 8 18.02 -31.19 -35.34
N SER A 9 19.28 -31.31 -34.92
CA SER A 9 19.64 -31.27 -33.50
C SER A 9 19.71 -29.85 -32.93
N PHE A 10 19.76 -28.81 -33.78
CA PHE A 10 19.89 -27.41 -33.32
C PHE A 10 18.52 -26.77 -33.01
N ILE A 11 17.46 -27.23 -33.67
CA ILE A 11 16.10 -26.69 -33.47
C ILE A 11 15.48 -27.13 -32.13
N PHE A 12 15.97 -28.23 -31.54
CA PHE A 12 15.50 -28.67 -30.22
C PHE A 12 16.07 -27.85 -29.05
N LEU A 13 17.20 -27.16 -29.24
CA LEU A 13 17.87 -26.42 -28.17
C LEU A 13 17.43 -24.94 -28.07
N SER A 14 16.71 -24.41 -29.06
CA SER A 14 16.26 -23.01 -29.05
C SER A 14 14.94 -22.78 -28.31
N VAL A 15 14.27 -23.82 -27.81
CA VAL A 15 12.97 -23.70 -27.12
C VAL A 15 13.14 -23.50 -25.60
N PHE A 16 14.36 -23.67 -25.06
CA PHE A 16 14.63 -23.53 -23.63
C PHE A 16 15.39 -22.25 -23.27
N SER A 17 15.17 -21.17 -24.02
CA SER A 17 15.39 -19.81 -23.49
C SER A 17 14.19 -19.47 -22.61
N GLY A 18 14.06 -20.17 -21.48
CA GLY A 18 13.14 -19.76 -20.43
C GLY A 18 13.51 -18.34 -20.05
N VAL A 19 12.67 -17.40 -20.47
CA VAL A 19 12.77 -16.01 -20.06
C VAL A 19 12.62 -16.03 -18.54
N LEU A 20 13.74 -15.95 -17.82
CA LEU A 20 13.74 -15.64 -16.40
C LEU A 20 13.38 -14.16 -16.27
N THR A 21 12.12 -13.80 -16.53
CA THR A 21 11.58 -12.55 -16.04
C THR A 21 11.48 -12.71 -14.54
N ALA A 22 12.31 -11.98 -13.80
CA ALA A 22 12.04 -11.80 -12.37
C ALA A 22 10.70 -11.09 -12.26
N ASP A 23 9.77 -11.65 -11.48
CA ASP A 23 8.54 -10.95 -11.13
C ASP A 23 8.93 -9.69 -10.35
N SER A 24 8.68 -8.52 -10.94
CA SER A 24 8.90 -7.23 -10.31
C SER A 24 7.63 -6.82 -9.57
N TYR A 25 7.74 -6.48 -8.30
CA TYR A 25 6.61 -5.98 -7.50
C TYR A 25 6.70 -4.46 -7.31
N LYS A 26 5.58 -3.76 -7.52
CA LYS A 26 5.41 -2.35 -7.22
C LYS A 26 4.55 -2.17 -5.97
N PHE A 27 5.10 -1.43 -5.02
CA PHE A 27 4.43 -1.09 -3.76
C PHE A 27 4.16 0.40 -3.68
N GLY A 28 2.90 0.79 -3.56
CA GLY A 28 2.53 2.13 -3.11
C GLY A 28 2.59 2.19 -1.60
N VAL A 29 3.14 3.26 -1.03
CA VAL A 29 3.09 3.50 0.41
C VAL A 29 2.67 4.94 0.69
N GLY A 30 1.75 5.14 1.64
CA GLY A 30 1.19 6.46 1.92
C GLY A 30 0.76 6.64 3.37
N SER A 31 0.81 7.87 3.83
CA SER A 31 0.33 8.30 5.16
C SER A 31 -0.37 9.66 5.06
N CYS A 32 -0.93 10.13 6.18
CA CYS A 32 -1.53 11.46 6.30
C CYS A 32 -2.73 11.68 5.36
N LEU A 33 -3.62 10.71 5.29
CA LEU A 33 -4.78 10.68 4.43
C LEU A 33 -6.00 11.30 5.13
N ASP A 34 -6.00 12.63 5.26
CA ASP A 34 -7.11 13.32 5.92
C ASP A 34 -8.39 13.26 5.08
N GLN A 35 -9.42 12.61 5.64
CA GLN A 35 -10.73 12.43 5.03
C GLN A 35 -11.47 13.76 4.76
N ASP A 36 -11.02 14.86 5.35
CA ASP A 36 -11.64 16.17 5.18
C ASP A 36 -11.07 16.94 3.97
N PHE A 37 -10.02 16.43 3.32
CA PHE A 37 -9.41 17.04 2.14
C PHE A 37 -9.62 16.21 0.87
N PRO A 38 -9.61 16.84 -0.33
CA PRO A 38 -9.58 16.13 -1.60
C PRO A 38 -8.36 15.21 -1.71
N GLN A 39 -8.52 14.03 -2.32
CA GLN A 39 -7.46 13.02 -2.50
C GLN A 39 -7.19 12.77 -3.99
N PRO A 40 -6.76 13.79 -4.77
CA PRO A 40 -6.48 13.61 -6.20
C PRO A 40 -5.31 12.66 -6.45
N ILE A 41 -4.49 12.39 -5.43
CA ILE A 41 -3.33 11.49 -5.47
C ILE A 41 -3.69 10.08 -5.97
N TRP A 42 -4.94 9.66 -5.77
CA TRP A 42 -5.44 8.37 -6.24
C TRP A 42 -5.32 8.21 -7.76
N ASN A 43 -5.49 9.29 -8.52
CA ASN A 43 -5.38 9.24 -9.97
C ASN A 43 -3.95 8.89 -10.41
N GLN A 44 -2.94 9.49 -9.77
CA GLN A 44 -1.54 9.15 -10.08
C GLN A 44 -1.16 7.76 -9.59
N ILE A 45 -1.74 7.31 -8.47
CA ILE A 45 -1.48 5.96 -7.93
C ILE A 45 -2.05 4.88 -8.86
N GLU A 46 -3.23 5.12 -9.46
CA GLU A 46 -3.85 4.20 -10.43
C GLU A 46 -2.96 3.95 -11.65
N GLU A 47 -2.29 5.00 -12.15
CA GLU A 47 -1.38 4.92 -13.31
C GLU A 47 -0.13 4.06 -13.05
N GLU A 48 0.25 3.85 -11.78
CA GLU A 48 1.45 3.09 -11.43
C GLU A 48 1.25 1.57 -11.51
N ASP A 49 0.02 1.08 -11.65
CA ASP A 49 -0.32 -0.36 -11.75
C ASP A 49 0.34 -1.17 -10.61
N LEU A 50 -0.05 -0.84 -9.38
CA LEU A 50 0.57 -1.38 -8.17
C LEU A 50 0.10 -2.80 -7.86
N ASN A 51 1.02 -3.64 -7.39
CA ASN A 51 0.66 -4.95 -6.85
C ASN A 51 0.12 -4.86 -5.41
N TYR A 52 0.62 -3.90 -4.64
CA TYR A 52 0.30 -3.74 -3.23
C TYR A 52 0.25 -2.26 -2.83
N PHE A 53 -0.56 -1.94 -1.82
CA PHE A 53 -0.57 -0.63 -1.17
C PHE A 53 -0.39 -0.75 0.35
N ILE A 54 0.47 0.07 0.94
CA ILE A 54 0.75 0.08 2.38
C ILE A 54 0.39 1.44 2.97
N PHE A 55 -0.60 1.43 3.84
CA PHE A 55 -0.99 2.55 4.69
C PHE A 55 -0.05 2.63 5.90
N LEU A 56 0.73 3.70 5.99
CA LEU A 56 1.78 3.87 7.00
C LEU A 56 1.33 4.58 8.28
N GLY A 57 0.03 4.83 8.45
CA GLY A 57 -0.52 5.56 9.59
C GLY A 57 -1.04 6.94 9.19
N ASP A 58 -1.71 7.62 10.12
CA ASP A 58 -2.49 8.82 9.85
C ASP A 58 -3.45 8.62 8.68
N ASN A 59 -4.12 7.47 8.65
CA ASN A 59 -4.99 7.08 7.55
C ASN A 59 -6.36 7.75 7.64
N VAL A 60 -6.72 8.22 8.84
CA VAL A 60 -7.79 9.17 9.12
C VAL A 60 -7.40 10.12 10.25
N TYR A 61 -7.99 11.30 10.28
CA TYR A 61 -7.82 12.30 11.33
C TYR A 61 -9.09 12.41 12.17
N GLY A 62 -9.30 11.43 13.04
CA GLY A 62 -10.50 11.32 13.87
C GLY A 62 -10.30 11.65 15.34
N ASP A 63 -9.11 12.10 15.73
CA ASP A 63 -8.81 12.59 17.06
C ASP A 63 -9.44 13.98 17.31
N VAL A 64 -9.60 14.30 18.59
CA VAL A 64 -10.05 15.62 19.06
C VAL A 64 -9.24 16.02 20.30
N PRO A 65 -9.11 17.32 20.61
CA PRO A 65 -8.30 17.77 21.75
C PRO A 65 -8.67 17.14 23.09
N SER A 66 -9.95 16.76 23.28
CA SER A 66 -10.42 16.13 24.51
C SER A 66 -10.03 14.64 24.65
N GLY A 67 -9.42 14.04 23.63
CA GLY A 67 -9.13 12.59 23.58
C GLY A 67 -10.36 11.70 23.42
N SER A 68 -11.55 12.28 23.18
CA SER A 68 -12.76 11.50 22.94
C SER A 68 -12.77 10.89 21.54
N LEU A 69 -13.44 9.75 21.38
CA LEU A 69 -13.42 8.98 20.13
C LEU A 69 -14.65 9.21 19.25
N TRP A 70 -15.52 10.17 19.59
CA TRP A 70 -16.80 10.37 18.90
C TRP A 70 -16.62 10.74 17.42
N LYS A 71 -15.53 11.43 17.06
CA LYS A 71 -15.25 11.85 15.67
C LYS A 71 -14.75 10.68 14.83
N LEU A 72 -14.09 9.70 15.43
CA LEU A 72 -13.35 8.67 14.72
C LEU A 72 -14.22 7.75 13.83
N PRO A 73 -15.38 7.21 14.28
CA PRO A 73 -16.25 6.41 13.41
C PRO A 73 -16.71 7.19 12.16
N ARG A 74 -16.92 8.50 12.31
CA ARG A 74 -17.29 9.38 11.20
C ARG A 74 -16.11 9.57 10.24
N ALA A 75 -14.89 9.73 10.76
CA ALA A 75 -13.68 9.86 9.97
C ALA A 75 -13.46 8.61 9.09
N TYR A 76 -13.48 7.41 9.67
CA TYR A 76 -13.39 6.14 8.93
C TYR A 76 -14.51 5.99 7.90
N LYS A 77 -15.77 6.29 8.26
CA LYS A 77 -16.89 6.20 7.32
C LYS A 77 -16.76 7.17 6.15
N LYS A 78 -16.19 8.36 6.39
CA LYS A 78 -15.94 9.35 5.34
C LYS A 78 -14.80 8.88 4.44
N GLN A 79 -13.68 8.43 5.02
CA GLN A 79 -12.54 7.95 4.26
C GLN A 79 -12.87 6.76 3.36
N LYS A 80 -13.66 5.80 3.86
CA LYS A 80 -14.12 4.65 3.06
C LYS A 80 -14.83 5.06 1.78
N LYS A 81 -15.52 6.21 1.76
CA LYS A 81 -16.23 6.73 0.57
C LYS A 81 -15.32 7.46 -0.41
N LEU A 82 -14.12 7.84 0.01
CA LEU A 82 -13.14 8.54 -0.82
C LEU A 82 -12.18 7.56 -1.51
N PHE A 83 -12.22 6.28 -1.16
CA PHE A 83 -11.43 5.27 -1.83
C PHE A 83 -11.90 5.07 -3.28
N PRO A 84 -10.97 5.10 -4.24
CA PRO A 84 -11.27 4.78 -5.63
C PRO A 84 -11.54 3.28 -5.78
N ASP A 85 -12.25 2.91 -6.84
CA ASP A 85 -12.66 1.51 -7.07
C ASP A 85 -11.45 0.58 -7.27
N PHE A 86 -10.41 1.02 -7.99
CA PHE A 86 -9.19 0.23 -8.24
C PHE A 86 -8.52 -0.23 -6.93
N LEU A 87 -8.65 0.57 -5.86
CA LEU A 87 -8.05 0.26 -4.57
C LEU A 87 -8.71 -0.97 -3.92
N SER A 88 -9.89 -1.40 -4.39
CA SER A 88 -10.52 -2.67 -3.98
C SER A 88 -9.88 -3.89 -4.65
N GLU A 89 -9.21 -3.71 -5.79
CA GLU A 89 -8.57 -4.75 -6.59
C GLU A 89 -7.12 -5.03 -6.14
N ILE A 90 -6.52 -4.07 -5.43
CA ILE A 90 -5.14 -4.17 -4.92
C ILE A 90 -5.15 -4.72 -3.48
N GLU A 91 -4.19 -5.60 -3.17
CA GLU A 91 -3.98 -6.06 -1.78
C GLU A 91 -3.38 -4.94 -0.92
N LYS A 92 -4.05 -4.67 0.21
CA LYS A 92 -3.71 -3.56 1.11
C LYS A 92 -3.20 -4.06 2.46
N PHE A 93 -2.18 -3.38 2.95
CA PHE A 93 -1.64 -3.52 4.29
C PHE A 93 -1.72 -2.18 5.01
N ALA A 94 -1.82 -2.21 6.33
CA ALA A 94 -1.94 -0.98 7.09
C ALA A 94 -1.35 -1.09 8.50
N ILE A 95 -0.69 -0.02 8.95
CA ILE A 95 -0.34 0.25 10.34
C ILE A 95 -1.05 1.52 10.84
N TRP A 96 -1.13 1.68 12.15
CA TRP A 96 -1.75 2.84 12.80
C TRP A 96 -0.72 3.88 13.22
N ASP A 97 -1.15 5.14 13.23
CA ASP A 97 -0.53 6.23 13.98
C ASP A 97 -1.54 6.92 14.92
N ASP A 98 -1.11 7.89 15.71
CA ASP A 98 -1.89 8.49 16.81
C ASP A 98 -3.24 9.10 16.36
N HIS A 99 -3.33 9.62 15.14
CA HIS A 99 -4.60 10.11 14.58
C HIS A 99 -5.61 9.00 14.28
N ASP A 100 -5.17 7.75 14.07
CA ASP A 100 -6.02 6.61 13.72
C ASP A 100 -6.74 5.99 14.92
N TYR A 101 -6.22 6.22 16.14
CA TYR A 101 -6.77 5.69 17.40
C TYR A 101 -6.99 6.75 18.50
N GLY A 102 -6.65 8.01 18.24
CA GLY A 102 -6.83 9.11 19.17
C GLY A 102 -5.52 9.56 19.82
N LYS A 103 -5.43 10.87 20.08
CA LYS A 103 -4.24 11.57 20.57
C LYS A 103 -3.57 10.83 21.75
N MET A 104 -2.25 10.61 21.62
CA MET A 104 -1.39 9.79 22.50
C MET A 104 -1.21 10.29 23.95
N MET A 105 -2.08 11.19 24.44
CA MET A 105 -2.05 11.68 25.84
C MET A 105 -2.99 10.93 26.79
N VAL A 106 -3.84 10.03 26.29
CA VAL A 106 -4.72 9.21 27.13
C VAL A 106 -4.16 7.80 27.19
N VAL A 107 -3.95 7.27 28.40
CA VAL A 107 -3.65 5.84 28.61
C VAL A 107 -4.67 5.03 27.82
N VAL A 108 -4.23 4.43 26.72
CA VAL A 108 -5.13 3.75 25.79
C VAL A 108 -5.62 2.46 26.47
N ASN A 109 -6.83 2.53 27.03
CA ASN A 109 -7.51 1.37 27.61
C ASN A 109 -7.67 0.26 26.56
N ILE A 110 -7.60 -1.00 26.97
CA ILE A 110 -7.71 -2.18 26.10
C ILE A 110 -9.02 -2.16 25.29
N ASP A 111 -10.11 -1.69 25.90
CA ASP A 111 -11.42 -1.58 25.25
C ASP A 111 -11.44 -0.56 24.10
N ILE A 112 -10.64 0.50 24.23
CA ILE A 112 -10.46 1.50 23.18
C ILE A 112 -9.74 0.84 22.00
N LYS A 113 -8.62 0.15 22.25
CA LYS A 113 -7.89 -0.62 21.20
C LYS A 113 -8.78 -1.64 20.50
N LYS A 114 -9.72 -2.27 21.22
CA LYS A 114 -10.66 -3.25 20.65
C LYS A 114 -11.65 -2.59 19.69
N LYS A 115 -12.26 -1.46 20.08
CA LYS A 115 -13.17 -0.71 19.19
C LYS A 115 -12.46 -0.16 17.95
N HIS A 116 -11.17 0.20 18.04
CA HIS A 116 -10.40 0.66 16.87
C HIS A 116 -10.18 -0.43 15.82
N LYS A 117 -9.92 -1.67 16.25
CA LYS A 117 -9.76 -2.79 15.33
C LYS A 117 -10.94 -2.92 14.38
N ASP A 118 -12.16 -2.69 14.86
CA ASP A 118 -13.38 -2.82 14.07
C ASP A 118 -13.46 -1.80 12.91
N TYR A 119 -12.85 -0.61 13.07
CA TYR A 119 -12.84 0.42 12.02
C TYR A 119 -11.71 0.24 11.01
N PHE A 120 -10.58 -0.29 11.46
CA PHE A 120 -9.37 -0.31 10.64
C PHE A 120 -9.40 -1.28 9.46
N TRP A 121 -10.27 -2.28 9.50
CA TRP A 121 -10.41 -3.28 8.43
C TRP A 121 -10.61 -2.69 7.04
N ILE A 122 -11.06 -1.43 6.93
CA ILE A 122 -11.20 -0.75 5.64
C ILE A 122 -9.85 -0.54 4.93
N PHE A 123 -8.74 -0.46 5.67
CA PHE A 123 -7.39 -0.22 5.15
C PHE A 123 -6.61 -1.50 4.84
N GLY A 124 -7.16 -2.67 5.16
CA GLY A 124 -6.57 -3.96 4.83
C GLY A 124 -6.15 -4.78 6.05
N LYS A 125 -5.30 -5.78 5.80
CA LYS A 125 -4.86 -6.72 6.83
C LYS A 125 -3.78 -6.07 7.69
N PHE A 126 -3.91 -6.21 9.01
CA PHE A 126 -2.84 -5.89 9.95
C PHE A 126 -1.79 -7.00 9.87
N GLN A 127 -0.57 -6.71 9.37
CA GLN A 127 0.42 -7.75 9.12
C GLN A 127 1.79 -7.45 9.72
N LYS A 128 2.39 -8.50 10.27
CA LYS A 128 3.81 -8.59 10.63
C LYS A 128 4.62 -8.56 9.33
N MET A 129 5.58 -7.65 9.23
CA MET A 129 6.39 -7.30 8.04
C MET A 129 6.64 -8.46 7.05
N MET A 130 6.32 -8.25 5.78
CA MET A 130 6.53 -9.22 4.68
C MET A 130 8.03 -9.48 4.45
N SER A 131 8.41 -10.75 4.23
CA SER A 131 9.77 -11.13 3.82
C SER A 131 9.84 -11.34 2.30
N GLY A 132 10.60 -10.52 1.58
CA GLY A 132 10.80 -10.62 0.13
C GLY A 132 11.73 -9.53 -0.42
N LYS A 133 12.21 -9.69 -1.67
CA LYS A 133 13.03 -8.67 -2.36
C LYS A 133 12.10 -7.62 -2.96
N VAL A 134 12.14 -6.40 -2.44
CA VAL A 134 11.35 -5.26 -2.94
C VAL A 134 12.20 -4.48 -3.94
N GLU A 135 11.71 -4.32 -5.17
CA GLU A 135 12.45 -3.61 -6.22
C GLU A 135 12.18 -2.11 -6.23
N LYS A 136 10.95 -1.67 -5.90
CA LYS A 136 10.56 -0.25 -5.86
C LYS A 136 9.54 0.03 -4.75
N VAL A 137 9.75 1.13 -4.02
CA VAL A 137 8.84 1.65 -2.99
C VAL A 137 8.48 3.08 -3.36
N TYR A 138 7.19 3.37 -3.50
CA TYR A 138 6.69 4.71 -3.81
C TYR A 138 6.16 5.36 -2.53
N ILE A 139 6.87 6.36 -1.99
CA ILE A 139 6.52 7.02 -0.72
C ILE A 139 5.77 8.32 -1.01
N PHE A 140 4.57 8.46 -0.45
CA PHE A 140 3.78 9.69 -0.55
C PHE A 140 3.54 10.27 0.85
N GLN A 141 4.26 11.34 1.18
CA GLN A 141 3.99 12.17 2.36
C GLN A 141 3.74 13.61 1.92
N LYS A 142 2.68 14.21 2.50
CA LYS A 142 2.19 15.60 2.31
C LYS A 142 3.10 16.51 1.45
N MET A 143 2.69 16.72 0.21
CA MET A 143 3.02 17.89 -0.61
C MET A 143 4.48 18.39 -0.54
N LEU A 144 5.47 17.54 -0.79
CA LEU A 144 6.78 18.01 -1.27
C LEU A 144 7.52 16.92 -2.07
N THR A 145 7.70 17.20 -3.36
CA THR A 145 8.69 16.59 -4.28
C THR A 145 8.40 15.19 -4.82
N PHE A 146 7.88 15.20 -6.04
CA PHE A 146 8.24 14.33 -7.16
C PHE A 146 9.65 13.70 -7.04
N LEU A 147 9.80 12.50 -6.47
CA LEU A 147 11.05 11.71 -6.48
C LEU A 147 10.79 10.38 -5.75
N ILE A 148 10.49 9.28 -6.43
CA ILE A 148 11.50 8.36 -6.99
C ILE A 148 11.12 7.98 -8.44
N LYS A 149 11.39 8.90 -9.37
CA LYS A 149 11.80 8.56 -10.74
C LYS A 149 13.32 8.74 -10.89
N LEU A 150 14.06 8.39 -9.83
CA LEU A 150 15.53 8.32 -9.82
C LEU A 150 15.96 6.92 -9.45
N LEU A 151 16.04 6.04 -10.44
CA LEU A 151 17.07 5.04 -10.65
C LEU A 151 16.82 4.50 -12.08
N ASN A 152 17.03 5.40 -13.05
CA ASN A 152 17.45 5.18 -14.44
C ASN A 152 17.64 6.55 -15.10
#